data_AF-A0A7V9A2I5-F1
#
_entry.id   AF-A0A7V9A2I5-F1
#
_cell.length_a   1.000
_cell.length_b   1.000
_cell.length_c   1.000
_cell.angle_alpha   90.00
_cell.angle_beta   90.00
_cell.angle_gamma   90.00
#
_symmetry.space_group_name_H-M   'P 1'
#
loop_
_entity.id
_entity.type
_entity.pdbx_description
1 polymer ?
#
loop_
_entity_poly.entity_id
_entity_poly.type
_entity_poly.pdbx_seq_one_letter_code
_entity_poly.pdbx_strand_id
1 'polypeptide(L)'
;MTSPALKDPAGFSGQTWLTPSEWETYRKEVPRRFSGKRREAIIKRDGEKCAHCKGKTGILQVTHIVPFDIGVVDFGLTPWWLTQDENLALAHKNNCSSHVRLGIEAIPSYLTTKGLNLSDSPAAKSGRLKFVTVNGTIRPEFT
;
A
#
# COMPACT_ATOMS: atom_id res chain seq x y z
N MET A 1 -22.10 14.55 2.24
CA MET A 1 -21.07 13.99 3.14
C MET A 1 -19.72 14.26 2.50
N THR A 2 -18.92 15.13 3.10
CA THR A 2 -17.60 15.55 2.60
C THR A 2 -16.59 14.51 3.06
N SER A 3 -15.93 13.80 2.15
CA SER A 3 -14.84 12.88 2.50
C SER A 3 -13.79 13.63 3.34
N PRO A 4 -13.25 13.02 4.40
CA PRO A 4 -12.31 13.68 5.29
C PRO A 4 -11.10 14.11 4.47
N ALA A 5 -10.77 15.40 4.54
CA ALA A 5 -9.55 15.91 3.94
C ALA A 5 -8.37 15.13 4.53
N LEU A 6 -7.54 14.57 3.67
CA LEU A 6 -6.32 13.90 4.09
C LEU A 6 -5.42 14.90 4.81
N LYS A 7 -4.92 14.50 5.97
CA LYS A 7 -3.81 15.19 6.59
C LYS A 7 -2.61 15.12 5.63
N ASP A 8 -1.89 16.24 5.48
CA ASP A 8 -0.62 16.31 4.76
C ASP A 8 0.39 15.28 5.30
N PRO A 9 1.50 14.99 4.59
CA PRO A 9 2.62 14.18 5.11
C PRO A 9 3.06 14.57 6.53
N ALA A 10 3.01 15.86 6.85
CA ALA A 10 3.29 16.39 8.18
C ALA A 10 2.29 15.90 9.25
N GLY A 11 1.04 15.62 8.87
CA GLY A 11 -0.01 15.19 9.80
C GLY A 11 0.01 13.70 10.16
N PHE A 12 0.90 12.90 9.57
CA PHE A 12 1.19 11.53 10.02
C PHE A 12 2.58 11.37 10.64
N SER A 13 3.38 12.45 10.74
CA SER A 13 4.72 12.43 11.37
C SER A 13 5.66 11.31 10.89
N GLY A 14 5.55 10.90 9.61
CA GLY A 14 6.35 9.80 9.04
C GLY A 14 5.95 8.40 9.52
N GLN A 15 4.81 8.25 10.21
CA GLN A 15 4.32 6.96 10.67
C GLN A 15 3.83 6.11 9.50
N THR A 16 4.10 4.81 9.60
CA THR A 16 3.68 3.82 8.60
C THR A 16 2.27 3.29 8.87
N TRP A 17 1.92 3.13 10.14
CA TRP A 17 0.62 2.66 10.59
C TRP A 17 -0.24 3.85 11.03
N LEU A 18 -1.53 3.81 10.70
CA LEU A 18 -2.52 4.70 11.27
C LEU A 18 -2.69 4.40 12.76
N THR A 19 -3.03 5.41 13.55
CA THR A 19 -3.54 5.17 14.90
C THR A 19 -4.90 4.42 14.83
N PRO A 20 -5.32 3.69 15.88
CA PRO A 20 -6.61 2.99 15.87
C PRO A 20 -7.81 3.90 15.56
N SER A 21 -7.83 5.14 16.06
CA SER A 21 -8.90 6.10 15.82
C SER A 21 -8.90 6.66 14.39
N GLU A 22 -7.72 6.94 13.83
CA GLU A 22 -7.59 7.34 12.43
C GLU A 22 -7.99 6.20 11.49
N TRP A 23 -7.59 4.97 11.80
CA TRP A 23 -7.95 3.81 11.01
C TRP A 23 -9.45 3.56 11.00
N GLU A 24 -10.13 3.63 12.16
CA GLU A 24 -11.59 3.49 12.24
C GLU A 24 -12.33 4.57 11.42
N THR A 25 -11.74 5.75 11.28
CA THR A 25 -12.26 6.82 10.41
C THR A 25 -12.01 6.50 8.93
N TYR A 26 -10.77 6.24 8.55
CA TYR A 26 -10.40 6.04 7.14
C TYR A 26 -10.90 4.73 6.54
N ARG A 27 -11.15 3.69 7.34
CA ARG A 27 -11.77 2.46 6.85
C ARG A 27 -13.21 2.67 6.41
N LYS A 28 -13.92 3.64 6.99
CA LYS A 28 -15.31 3.99 6.64
C LYS A 28 -15.34 4.94 5.44
N GLU A 29 -14.41 5.87 5.43
CA GLU A 29 -14.30 6.89 4.40
C GLU A 29 -12.88 6.91 3.85
N VAL A 30 -12.62 6.03 2.88
CA VAL A 30 -11.30 5.89 2.28
C VAL A 30 -10.89 7.21 1.65
N PRO A 31 -9.75 7.77 2.05
CA PRO A 31 -9.35 9.08 1.56
C PRO A 31 -9.01 9.05 0.07
N ARG A 32 -9.20 10.18 -0.62
CA ARG A 32 -8.87 10.30 -2.05
C ARG A 32 -7.36 10.20 -2.27
N ARG A 33 -6.94 9.39 -3.24
CA ARG A 33 -5.52 9.15 -3.54
C ARG A 33 -4.75 10.45 -3.75
N PHE A 34 -3.59 10.60 -3.09
CA PHE A 34 -2.62 11.63 -3.45
C PHE A 34 -1.95 11.28 -4.78
N SER A 35 -1.98 12.21 -5.74
CA SER A 35 -1.16 12.14 -6.95
C SER A 35 0.23 12.72 -6.67
N GLY A 36 1.03 12.02 -5.87
CA GLY A 36 2.44 12.37 -5.72
C GLY A 36 3.17 12.21 -7.05
N LYS A 37 3.84 13.26 -7.56
CA LYS A 37 4.72 13.18 -8.73
C LYS A 37 6.00 12.40 -8.39
N ARG A 38 5.89 11.07 -8.22
CA ARG A 38 7.00 10.17 -7.84
C ARG A 38 7.65 9.45 -9.03
N ARG A 39 7.16 9.68 -10.25
CA ARG A 39 7.58 8.95 -11.44
C ARG A 39 9.10 8.99 -11.66
N GLU A 40 9.72 10.16 -11.54
CA GLU A 40 11.17 10.34 -11.75
C GLU A 40 12.00 9.55 -10.75
N ALA A 41 11.60 9.54 -9.47
CA ALA A 41 12.28 8.77 -8.44
C ALA A 41 12.21 7.25 -8.73
N ILE A 42 11.06 6.77 -9.18
CA ILE A 42 10.88 5.36 -9.58
C ILE A 42 11.75 5.02 -10.81
N ILE A 43 11.80 5.89 -11.82
CA ILE A 43 12.71 5.71 -12.98
C ILE A 43 14.17 5.63 -12.51
N LYS A 44 14.59 6.52 -11.61
CA LYS A 44 15.96 6.53 -11.10
C LYS A 44 16.31 5.22 -10.37
N ARG A 45 15.36 4.66 -9.60
CA ARG A 45 15.56 3.41 -8.85
C ARG A 45 15.53 2.16 -9.75
N ASP A 46 14.52 2.02 -10.59
CA ASP A 46 14.23 0.76 -11.29
C ASP A 46 14.60 0.79 -12.79
N GLY A 47 14.87 1.98 -13.31
CA GLY A 47 14.89 2.28 -14.73
C GLY A 47 13.48 2.53 -15.28
N GLU A 48 13.40 3.12 -16.46
CA GLU A 48 12.14 3.28 -17.18
C GLU A 48 11.73 1.95 -17.83
N LYS A 49 11.19 1.02 -17.03
CA LYS A 49 10.73 -0.30 -17.48
C LYS A 49 9.52 -0.77 -16.68
N CYS A 50 8.68 -1.61 -17.28
CA CYS A 50 7.56 -2.22 -16.58
C CYS A 50 8.05 -3.20 -15.50
N ALA A 51 7.56 -3.08 -14.27
CA ALA A 51 7.92 -3.95 -13.16
C ALA A 51 7.50 -5.42 -13.37
N HIS A 52 6.44 -5.66 -14.16
CA HIS A 52 5.97 -7.01 -14.49
C HIS A 52 6.75 -7.61 -15.67
N CYS A 53 6.53 -7.13 -16.90
CA CYS A 53 7.11 -7.75 -18.11
C CYS A 53 8.51 -7.23 -18.50
N LYS A 54 9.08 -6.29 -17.75
CA LYS A 54 10.40 -5.67 -17.99
C LYS A 54 10.56 -4.88 -19.30
N GLY A 55 9.56 -4.87 -20.17
CA GLY A 55 9.53 -4.07 -21.39
C GLY A 55 9.36 -2.57 -21.14
N LYS A 56 9.67 -1.75 -22.16
CA LYS A 56 9.55 -0.29 -22.15
C LYS A 56 8.53 0.27 -23.14
N THR A 57 7.95 -0.58 -23.97
CA THR A 57 7.08 -0.20 -25.10
C THR A 57 5.67 0.17 -24.62
N GLY A 58 5.14 1.30 -25.07
CA GLY A 58 3.79 1.75 -24.72
C GLY A 58 3.77 2.66 -23.47
N ILE A 59 2.57 2.92 -22.95
CA ILE A 59 2.39 3.90 -21.87
C ILE A 59 2.61 3.22 -20.51
N LEU A 60 3.73 3.56 -19.86
CA LEU A 60 4.00 3.24 -18.46
C LEU A 60 3.30 4.25 -17.54
N GLN A 61 2.62 3.73 -16.52
CA GLN A 61 2.02 4.51 -15.44
C GLN A 61 2.56 4.07 -14.09
N VAL A 62 2.51 4.97 -13.11
CA VAL A 62 2.79 4.64 -11.71
C VAL A 62 1.62 3.82 -11.17
N THR A 63 1.92 2.66 -10.60
CA THR A 63 0.96 1.82 -9.88
C THR A 63 1.46 1.51 -8.49
N HIS A 64 0.53 1.31 -7.57
CA HIS A 64 0.83 0.81 -6.25
C HIS A 64 1.11 -0.70 -6.29
N ILE A 65 2.04 -1.16 -5.46
CA ILE A 65 2.31 -2.58 -5.19
C ILE A 65 1.26 -3.08 -4.19
N VAL A 66 1.19 -2.49 -3.00
CA VAL A 66 0.06 -2.65 -2.07
C VAL A 66 -1.07 -1.71 -2.52
N PRO A 67 -2.24 -2.22 -2.94
CA PRO A 67 -3.36 -1.38 -3.35
C PRO A 67 -3.79 -0.43 -2.24
N PHE A 68 -4.13 0.81 -2.60
CA PHE A 68 -4.38 1.89 -1.63
C PHE A 68 -5.58 1.61 -0.72
N ASP A 69 -6.65 1.09 -1.30
CA ASP A 69 -7.86 0.66 -0.60
C ASP A 69 -7.56 -0.45 0.41
N ILE A 70 -6.93 -1.54 -0.04
CA ILE A 70 -6.59 -2.66 0.84
C ILE A 70 -5.61 -2.20 1.94
N GLY A 71 -4.59 -1.43 1.57
CA GLY A 71 -3.59 -0.93 2.50
C GLY A 71 -4.19 -0.10 3.64
N VAL A 72 -5.10 0.82 3.33
CA VAL A 72 -5.77 1.65 4.35
C VAL A 72 -6.82 0.85 5.11
N VAL A 73 -7.74 0.19 4.41
CA VAL A 73 -8.94 -0.41 5.01
C VAL A 73 -8.59 -1.67 5.79
N ASP A 74 -7.84 -2.57 5.18
CA ASP A 74 -7.61 -3.91 5.72
C ASP A 74 -6.39 -3.98 6.63
N PHE A 75 -5.35 -3.19 6.32
CA PHE A 75 -4.07 -3.23 7.06
C PHE A 75 -3.80 -1.98 7.89
N GLY A 76 -4.51 -0.87 7.66
CA GLY A 76 -4.32 0.37 8.41
C GLY A 76 -2.99 1.08 8.14
N LEU A 77 -2.48 0.99 6.91
CA LEU A 77 -1.34 1.77 6.45
C LEU A 77 -1.71 3.23 6.28
N THR A 78 -0.75 4.13 6.54
CA THR A 78 -0.96 5.55 6.26
C THR A 78 -1.01 5.80 4.75
N PRO A 79 -1.87 6.72 4.29
CA PRO A 79 -1.86 7.23 2.92
C PRO A 79 -0.47 7.74 2.48
N TRP A 80 0.29 8.28 3.43
CA TRP A 80 1.66 8.72 3.20
C TRP A 80 2.59 7.55 2.83
N TRP A 81 2.59 6.46 3.61
CA TRP A 81 3.44 5.29 3.32
C TRP A 81 3.09 4.68 1.96
N LEU A 82 1.78 4.56 1.68
CA LEU A 82 1.30 3.99 0.41
C LEU A 82 1.78 4.76 -0.82
N THR A 83 2.11 6.03 -0.68
CA THR A 83 2.56 6.91 -1.78
C THR A 83 4.08 7.11 -1.81
N GLN A 84 4.83 6.40 -0.96
CA GLN A 84 6.28 6.38 -1.02
C GLN A 84 6.77 5.49 -2.15
N ASP A 85 7.96 5.81 -2.67
CA ASP A 85 8.56 5.13 -3.81
C ASP A 85 8.59 3.61 -3.61
N GLU A 86 8.86 3.14 -2.39
CA GLU A 86 8.92 1.73 -2.02
C GLU A 86 7.63 0.94 -2.31
N ASN A 87 6.46 1.58 -2.27
CA ASN A 87 5.18 0.97 -2.60
C ASN A 87 4.73 1.27 -4.04
N LEU A 88 5.54 1.96 -4.83
CA LEU A 88 5.23 2.38 -6.18
C LEU A 88 6.14 1.71 -7.21
N ALA A 89 5.58 1.44 -8.38
CA ALA A 89 6.29 0.85 -9.51
C ALA A 89 5.74 1.36 -10.84
N LEU A 90 6.53 1.26 -11.91
CA LEU A 90 6.06 1.51 -13.26
C LEU A 90 5.41 0.24 -13.84
N ALA A 91 4.25 0.37 -14.46
CA ALA A 91 3.59 -0.73 -15.17
C ALA A 91 2.86 -0.22 -16.41
N HIS A 92 2.73 -1.07 -17.44
CA HIS A 92 1.90 -0.73 -18.59
C HIS A 92 0.46 -0.50 -18.16
N LYS A 93 -0.12 0.60 -18.63
CA LYS A 93 -1.52 0.92 -18.39
C LYS A 93 -2.43 -0.20 -18.92
N ASN A 94 -3.44 -0.58 -18.13
CA ASN A 94 -4.49 -1.56 -18.46
C ASN A 94 -4.07 -3.02 -18.70
N ASN A 95 -2.79 -3.35 -18.74
CA ASN A 95 -2.31 -4.71 -18.97
C ASN A 95 -1.52 -5.23 -17.75
N CYS A 96 -0.35 -4.65 -17.51
CA CYS A 96 0.55 -5.16 -16.49
C CYS A 96 0.26 -4.67 -15.07
N SER A 97 -0.49 -3.58 -14.91
CA SER A 97 -0.71 -2.97 -13.59
C SER A 97 -1.46 -3.87 -12.60
N SER A 98 -2.34 -4.76 -13.07
CA SER A 98 -3.02 -5.75 -12.23
C SER A 98 -2.04 -6.78 -11.65
N HIS A 99 -1.06 -7.21 -12.44
CA HIS A 99 -0.06 -8.19 -12.00
C HIS A 99 1.01 -7.64 -11.07
N VAL A 100 1.20 -6.31 -11.04
CA VAL A 100 2.10 -5.65 -10.08
C VAL A 100 1.43 -5.48 -8.72
N ARG A 101 0.10 -5.32 -8.70
CA ARG A 101 -0.66 -5.17 -7.45
C ARG A 101 -0.72 -6.50 -6.71
N LEU A 102 -0.37 -6.48 -5.44
CA LEU A 102 -0.50 -7.63 -4.57
C LEU A 102 -1.96 -7.90 -4.25
N GLY A 103 -2.32 -9.18 -4.24
CA GLY A 103 -3.54 -9.65 -3.59
C GLY A 103 -3.39 -9.61 -2.07
N ILE A 104 -4.52 -9.60 -1.38
CA ILE A 104 -4.60 -9.45 0.09
C ILE A 104 -3.70 -10.44 0.84
N GLU A 105 -3.65 -11.68 0.37
CA GLU A 105 -2.84 -12.77 0.93
C GLU A 105 -1.33 -12.52 0.89
N ALA A 106 -0.83 -11.78 -0.11
CA ALA A 106 0.60 -11.56 -0.31
C ALA A 106 1.13 -10.32 0.44
N ILE A 107 0.22 -9.45 0.89
CA ILE A 107 0.57 -8.18 1.55
C ILE A 107 1.32 -8.39 2.87
N PRO A 108 0.91 -9.29 3.80
CA PRO A 108 1.63 -9.46 5.08
C PRO A 108 3.10 -9.81 4.89
N SER A 109 3.38 -10.74 3.97
CA SER A 109 4.74 -11.16 3.64
C SER A 109 5.53 -9.99 3.04
N TYR A 110 4.93 -9.26 2.09
CA TYR A 110 5.54 -8.07 1.51
C TYR A 110 5.89 -7.00 2.57
N LEU A 111 4.95 -6.64 3.44
CA LEU A 111 5.18 -5.65 4.50
C LEU A 111 6.28 -6.10 5.47
N THR A 112 6.35 -7.39 5.79
CA THR A 112 7.43 -7.96 6.60
C THR A 112 8.80 -7.79 5.91
N THR A 113 8.88 -8.02 4.59
CA THR A 113 10.12 -7.77 3.83
C THR A 113 10.56 -6.31 3.80
N LYS A 114 9.64 -5.38 4.07
CA LYS A 114 9.91 -3.94 4.23
C LYS A 114 10.26 -3.56 5.67
N GLY A 115 10.40 -4.54 6.57
CA GLY A 115 10.73 -4.33 7.97
C GLY A 115 9.57 -3.83 8.83
N LEU A 116 8.33 -3.89 8.33
CA LEU A 116 7.17 -3.51 9.12
C LEU A 116 6.82 -4.65 10.08
N ASN A 117 6.62 -4.30 11.35
CA ASN A 117 6.03 -5.20 12.32
C ASN A 117 4.50 -5.23 12.14
N LEU A 118 3.98 -6.37 11.72
CA LEU A 118 2.56 -6.55 11.46
C LEU A 118 1.70 -6.41 12.72
N SER A 119 2.23 -6.72 13.91
CA SER A 119 1.50 -6.53 15.17
C SER A 119 1.24 -5.06 15.48
N ASP A 120 1.94 -4.13 14.81
CA ASP A 120 1.73 -2.71 14.98
C ASP A 120 0.56 -2.14 14.18
N SER A 121 0.05 -2.90 13.22
CA SER A 121 -1.15 -2.57 12.46
C SER A 121 -2.34 -2.31 13.40
N PRO A 122 -3.12 -1.24 13.20
CA PRO A 122 -4.35 -1.01 13.97
C PRO A 122 -5.40 -2.10 13.71
N ALA A 123 -5.37 -2.74 12.53
CA ALA A 123 -6.21 -3.89 12.23
C ALA A 123 -5.88 -5.09 13.13
N ALA A 124 -4.58 -5.33 13.34
CA ALA A 124 -4.12 -6.36 14.26
C ALA A 124 -4.42 -6.02 15.73
N LYS A 125 -4.12 -4.78 16.15
CA LYS A 125 -4.37 -4.31 17.52
C LYS A 125 -5.84 -4.33 17.90
N SER A 126 -6.74 -4.13 16.94
CA SER A 126 -8.19 -4.21 17.16
C SER A 126 -8.74 -5.64 17.15
N GLY A 127 -7.92 -6.65 16.80
CA GLY A 127 -8.35 -8.04 16.67
C GLY A 127 -9.15 -8.35 15.40
N ARG A 128 -9.35 -7.37 14.50
CA ARG A 128 -10.06 -7.56 13.22
C ARG A 128 -9.20 -8.23 12.15
N LEU A 129 -7.88 -8.23 12.33
CA LEU A 129 -6.93 -8.92 11.48
C LEU A 129 -6.02 -9.77 12.36
N LYS A 130 -5.89 -11.04 12.02
CA LYS A 130 -4.89 -11.95 12.60
C LYS A 130 -3.92 -12.35 11.51
N PHE A 131 -2.69 -12.66 11.91
CA PHE A 131 -1.68 -13.19 11.01
C PHE A 131 -1.37 -14.62 11.41
N VAL A 132 -1.68 -15.57 10.53
CA VAL A 132 -1.39 -16.98 10.73
C VAL A 132 -0.28 -17.43 9.80
N THR A 133 0.54 -18.37 10.26
CA THR A 133 1.58 -18.96 9.42
C THR A 133 1.10 -20.31 8.91
N VAL A 134 0.95 -20.44 7.59
CA VAL A 134 0.56 -21.69 6.92
C VAL A 134 1.70 -22.09 6.00
N ASN A 135 2.33 -23.24 6.27
CA ASN A 135 3.49 -23.75 5.51
C ASN A 135 4.60 -22.71 5.34
N GLY A 136 4.92 -21.96 6.41
CA GLY A 136 5.96 -20.92 6.39
C GLY A 136 5.56 -19.61 5.69
N THR A 137 4.32 -19.50 5.20
CA THR A 137 3.79 -18.27 4.59
C THR A 137 2.86 -17.56 5.56
N ILE A 138 3.06 -16.25 5.76
CA ILE A 138 2.18 -15.42 6.61
C ILE A 138 0.94 -15.06 5.80
N ARG A 139 -0.25 -15.39 6.33
CA ARG A 139 -1.55 -15.11 5.74
C ARG A 139 -2.41 -14.24 6.65
N PRO A 140 -3.20 -13.31 6.10
CA PRO A 140 -4.17 -12.54 6.87
C PRO A 140 -5.46 -13.34 7.11
N GLU A 141 -5.96 -13.32 8.34
CA GLU A 141 -7.29 -13.82 8.70
C GLU A 141 -8.13 -12.66 9.23
N PHE A 142 -9.19 -12.31 8.50
CA PHE A 142 -10.11 -11.25 8.88
C PHE A 142 -11.22 -11.79 9.77
N THR A 143 -11.50 -11.09 10.86
CA THR A 143 -12.53 -11.45 11.86
C THR A 143 -13.75 -10.53 11.75
#